data_AF-A0A940TNS8-F1
#
_entry.id   AF-A0A940TNS8-F1
#
_cell.length_a   1.000
_cell.length_b   1.000
_cell.length_c   1.000
_cell.angle_alpha   90.00
_cell.angle_beta   90.00
_cell.angle_gamma   90.00
#
_symmetry.space_group_name_H-M   'P 1'
#
loop_
_entity.id
_entity.type
_entity.pdbx_description
1 polymer ?
#
loop_
_entity_poly.entity_id
_entity_poly.type
_entity_poly.pdbx_seq_one_letter_code
_entity_poly.pdbx_strand_id
1 'polypeptide(L)'
;MAKVLCCRDVVKRIPFKGMTPAFMVIALTLFPLLASAAEDLCRETGIYIMNHIGLDLSYTRKGDCYLWKHTHRINVKPEDTLIIYRNMDCTIEYFSKNPTYDDYKSFDTNQNCIIRILFDRTFGDL
;
A
#
# COMPACT_ATOMS: atom_id res chain seq x y z
N MET A 1 -13.13 14.32 -58.15
CA MET A 1 -11.70 14.63 -57.94
C MET A 1 -11.48 16.10 -58.26
N ALA A 2 -11.38 16.94 -57.23
CA ALA A 2 -11.27 18.39 -57.37
C ALA A 2 -9.95 18.87 -56.75
N LYS A 3 -9.24 19.72 -57.50
CA LYS A 3 -7.99 20.39 -57.14
C LYS A 3 -8.24 21.34 -55.96
N VAL A 4 -7.36 21.30 -54.96
CA VAL A 4 -7.29 22.34 -53.92
C VAL A 4 -6.16 23.30 -54.25
N LEU A 5 -6.56 24.56 -54.33
CA LEU A 5 -5.80 25.74 -54.69
C LEU A 5 -4.86 26.17 -53.57
N CYS A 6 -3.79 26.83 -53.98
CA CYS A 6 -2.67 27.37 -53.21
C CYS A 6 -3.08 28.46 -52.20
N CYS A 7 -2.60 28.37 -50.96
CA CYS A 7 -2.43 29.52 -50.06
C CYS A 7 -1.02 29.44 -49.44
N ARG A 8 -0.09 30.21 -50.03
CA ARG A 8 1.14 30.64 -49.36
C ARG A 8 0.75 31.70 -48.33
N ASP A 9 0.76 31.35 -47.05
CA ASP A 9 0.66 32.36 -45.99
C ASP A 9 2.01 32.62 -45.33
N VAL A 10 2.26 33.92 -45.20
CA VAL A 10 3.51 34.58 -44.88
C VAL A 10 3.84 34.37 -43.41
N VAL A 11 4.97 33.72 -43.13
CA VAL A 11 5.56 33.67 -41.79
C VAL A 11 6.03 35.08 -41.40
N LYS A 12 5.16 35.87 -40.76
CA LYS A 12 5.56 37.10 -40.06
C LYS A 12 6.28 36.70 -38.77
N ARG A 13 7.61 36.79 -38.77
CA ARG A 13 8.42 36.77 -37.54
C ARG A 13 8.14 38.04 -36.75
N ILE A 14 7.45 37.91 -35.62
CA ILE A 14 7.31 39.00 -34.63
C ILE A 14 8.59 38.98 -33.77
N PRO A 15 9.30 40.10 -33.60
CA PRO A 15 10.45 40.16 -32.72
C PRO A 15 9.98 40.06 -31.26
N PHE A 16 10.38 38.96 -30.60
CA PHE A 16 10.23 38.78 -29.16
C PHE A 16 11.03 39.86 -28.45
N LYS A 17 10.33 40.86 -27.91
CA LYS A 17 10.90 41.92 -27.10
C LYS A 17 10.21 41.89 -25.74
N GLY A 18 10.93 41.42 -24.72
CA GLY A 18 10.64 41.72 -23.33
C GLY A 18 9.75 40.73 -22.58
N MET A 19 10.39 40.03 -21.64
CA MET A 19 9.95 39.86 -20.24
C MET A 19 8.61 39.14 -19.97
N THR A 20 8.71 37.86 -19.59
CA THR A 20 8.11 37.32 -18.34
C THR A 20 8.69 35.92 -18.05
N PRO A 21 9.66 35.76 -17.13
CA PRO A 21 10.07 34.47 -16.60
C PRO A 21 9.21 34.06 -15.39
N ALA A 22 7.92 34.43 -15.36
CA ALA A 22 7.05 34.17 -14.22
C ALA A 22 6.24 32.86 -14.34
N PHE A 23 6.08 32.31 -15.55
CA PHE A 23 5.21 31.14 -15.77
C PHE A 23 5.90 29.79 -15.56
N MET A 24 7.24 29.71 -15.60
CA MET A 24 7.94 28.44 -15.34
C MET A 24 8.05 28.09 -13.85
N VAL A 25 7.90 29.07 -12.94
CA VAL A 25 7.96 28.82 -11.49
C VAL A 25 6.62 28.27 -10.97
N ILE A 26 5.50 28.68 -11.56
CA ILE A 26 4.16 28.25 -11.12
C ILE A 26 3.91 26.76 -11.42
N ALA A 27 4.48 26.22 -12.51
CA ALA A 27 4.36 24.79 -12.81
C ALA A 27 5.14 23.91 -11.82
N LEU A 28 6.26 24.39 -11.28
CA LEU A 28 7.06 23.68 -10.27
C LEU A 28 6.49 23.81 -8.85
N THR A 29 5.75 24.89 -8.55
CA THR A 29 5.07 25.07 -7.25
C THR A 29 3.66 24.52 -7.18
N LEU A 30 3.03 24.16 -8.31
CA LEU A 30 1.71 23.50 -8.34
C LEU A 30 1.78 21.97 -8.33
N PHE A 31 2.95 21.36 -8.55
CA PHE A 31 3.17 19.92 -8.40
C PHE A 31 4.15 19.47 -7.27
N PRO A 32 4.25 20.09 -6.07
CA PRO A 32 5.06 19.50 -5.00
C PRO A 32 4.29 18.52 -4.09
N LEU A 33 3.02 18.17 -4.36
CA LEU A 33 2.16 17.48 -3.37
C LEU A 33 1.39 16.24 -3.87
N LEU A 34 1.67 15.74 -5.07
CA LEU A 34 1.17 14.43 -5.52
C LEU A 34 2.18 13.30 -5.28
N ALA A 35 3.21 13.55 -4.47
CA ALA A 35 4.04 12.51 -3.90
C ALA A 35 3.27 11.82 -2.76
N SER A 36 2.37 10.92 -3.15
CA SER A 36 2.02 9.72 -2.39
C SER A 36 1.47 9.94 -0.97
N ALA A 37 0.28 10.52 -0.86
CA ALA A 37 -0.70 9.87 0.00
C ALA A 37 -1.27 8.69 -0.81
N ALA A 38 -0.50 7.60 -0.92
CA ALA A 38 -1.01 6.37 -1.53
C ALA A 38 -2.24 5.97 -0.74
N GLU A 39 -3.39 6.02 -1.40
CA GLU A 39 -4.68 5.68 -0.80
C GLU A 39 -4.59 4.27 -0.22
N ASP A 40 -4.99 4.12 1.05
CA ASP A 40 -4.91 2.84 1.74
C ASP A 40 -6.08 1.95 1.34
N LEU A 41 -5.87 1.18 0.26
CA LEU A 41 -6.86 0.26 -0.31
C LEU A 41 -7.36 -0.78 0.70
N CYS A 42 -6.53 -1.15 1.68
CA CYS A 42 -6.83 -2.18 2.66
C CYS A 42 -7.50 -1.64 3.91
N ARG A 43 -7.65 -0.31 4.06
CA ARG A 43 -8.12 0.29 5.31
C ARG A 43 -9.53 -0.11 5.69
N GLU A 44 -10.43 -0.17 4.71
CA GLU A 44 -11.85 -0.50 4.93
C GLU A 44 -12.05 -2.00 5.12
N THR A 45 -11.42 -2.79 4.25
CA THR A 45 -11.55 -4.24 4.21
C THR A 45 -10.73 -4.92 5.30
N GLY A 46 -9.55 -4.39 5.62
CA GLY A 46 -8.51 -5.00 6.45
C GLY A 46 -7.53 -5.86 5.64
N ILE A 47 -6.38 -6.16 6.23
CA ILE A 47 -5.35 -7.04 5.65
C ILE A 47 -5.61 -8.47 6.11
N TYR A 48 -5.71 -9.40 5.17
CA TYR A 48 -5.82 -10.83 5.45
C TYR A 48 -4.44 -11.43 5.67
N ILE A 49 -4.21 -11.96 6.86
CA ILE A 49 -2.98 -12.66 7.21
C ILE A 49 -3.27 -14.16 7.17
N MET A 50 -2.49 -14.91 6.40
CA MET A 50 -2.61 -16.37 6.27
C MET A 50 -1.54 -17.10 7.08
N ASN A 51 -1.93 -18.10 7.88
CA ASN A 51 -0.99 -18.95 8.61
C ASN A 51 -0.31 -19.95 7.67
N HIS A 52 0.94 -19.68 7.29
CA HIS A 52 1.74 -20.54 6.41
C HIS A 52 2.96 -21.17 7.13
N ILE A 53 2.92 -21.27 8.46
CA ILE A 53 4.00 -21.82 9.30
C ILE A 53 3.97 -23.37 9.34
N GLY A 54 2.95 -24.01 8.77
CA GLY A 54 2.78 -25.47 8.77
C GLY A 54 2.32 -26.05 10.11
N LEU A 55 1.97 -25.19 11.07
CA LEU A 55 1.47 -25.56 12.40
C LEU A 55 0.27 -24.67 12.76
N ASP A 56 -0.61 -25.17 13.61
CA ASP A 56 -1.65 -24.36 14.21
C ASP A 56 -1.04 -23.39 15.23
N LEU A 57 -1.49 -22.14 15.19
CA LEU A 57 -1.09 -21.08 16.11
C LEU A 57 -2.28 -20.65 16.94
N SER A 58 -2.07 -19.76 17.90
CA SER A 58 -3.16 -19.00 18.51
C SER A 58 -2.92 -17.52 18.37
N TYR A 59 -3.96 -16.73 18.49
CA TYR A 59 -3.87 -15.28 18.48
C TYR A 59 -4.85 -14.67 19.47
N THR A 60 -4.52 -13.49 19.96
CA THR A 60 -5.49 -12.66 20.65
C THR A 60 -5.91 -11.49 19.79
N ARG A 61 -7.20 -11.17 19.87
CA ARG A 61 -7.76 -9.94 19.32
C ARG A 61 -8.78 -9.43 20.33
N LYS A 62 -8.60 -8.20 20.80
CA LYS A 62 -9.46 -7.59 21.84
C LYS A 62 -9.50 -8.40 23.15
N GLY A 63 -8.45 -9.17 23.45
CA GLY A 63 -8.26 -9.89 24.72
C GLY A 63 -8.64 -11.37 24.71
N ASP A 64 -9.47 -11.83 23.77
CA ASP A 64 -9.85 -13.24 23.67
C ASP A 64 -8.79 -14.04 22.89
N CYS A 65 -8.54 -15.29 23.31
CA CYS A 65 -7.59 -16.21 22.67
C CYS A 65 -8.33 -17.13 21.67
N TYR A 66 -7.84 -17.17 20.43
CA TYR A 66 -8.44 -17.90 19.32
C TYR A 66 -7.42 -18.84 18.67
N LEU A 67 -7.87 -20.05 18.31
CA LEU A 67 -7.08 -20.96 17.49
C LEU A 67 -7.01 -20.46 16.04
N TRP A 68 -5.79 -20.34 15.51
CA TRP A 68 -5.51 -20.02 14.12
C TRP A 68 -4.94 -21.23 13.40
N LYS A 69 -5.84 -21.97 12.76
CA LYS A 69 -5.49 -23.18 12.02
C LYS A 69 -4.54 -22.87 10.86
N HIS A 70 -3.71 -23.84 10.52
CA HIS A 70 -2.88 -23.78 9.32
C HIS A 70 -3.73 -23.49 8.08
N THR A 71 -3.21 -22.66 7.17
CA THR A 71 -3.85 -22.16 5.94
C THR A 71 -5.06 -21.24 6.13
N HIS A 72 -5.56 -21.06 7.35
CA HIS A 72 -6.66 -20.12 7.59
C HIS A 72 -6.17 -18.68 7.52
N ARG A 73 -7.08 -17.81 7.08
CA ARG A 73 -6.85 -16.37 7.01
C ARG A 73 -7.58 -15.67 8.14
N ILE A 74 -6.95 -14.67 8.73
CA ILE A 74 -7.57 -13.73 9.67
C ILE A 74 -7.44 -12.33 9.10
N ASN A 75 -8.50 -11.54 9.22
CA ASN A 75 -8.54 -10.17 8.72
C ASN A 75 -8.09 -9.20 9.81
N VAL A 76 -7.16 -8.28 9.57
CA VAL A 76 -6.71 -7.28 10.56
C VAL A 76 -7.04 -5.87 10.07
N LYS A 77 -7.76 -5.12 10.90
CA LYS A 77 -8.06 -3.70 10.64
C LYS A 77 -7.10 -2.76 11.38
N PRO A 78 -7.02 -1.47 11.01
CA PRO A 78 -6.14 -0.50 11.66
C PRO A 78 -6.35 -0.37 13.18
N GLU A 79 -7.59 -0.53 13.64
CA GLU A 79 -7.95 -0.48 15.07
C GLU A 79 -7.69 -1.79 15.82
N ASP A 80 -7.39 -2.88 15.13
CA ASP A 80 -7.15 -4.18 15.75
C ASP A 80 -5.72 -4.25 16.30
N THR A 81 -5.59 -4.79 17.52
CA THR A 81 -4.30 -5.25 18.05
C THR A 81 -4.28 -6.78 17.94
N LEU A 82 -3.38 -7.30 17.11
CA LEU A 82 -3.17 -8.72 16.92
C LEU A 82 -1.88 -9.14 17.64
N ILE A 83 -1.99 -10.12 18.54
CA ILE A 83 -0.83 -10.78 19.16
C ILE A 83 -0.90 -12.25 18.75
N ILE A 84 0.21 -12.78 18.23
CA ILE A 84 0.29 -14.17 17.75
C ILE A 84 1.10 -14.97 18.75
N TYR A 85 0.65 -16.18 19.06
CA TYR A 85 1.22 -17.08 20.05
C TYR A 85 1.55 -18.43 19.44
N ARG A 86 2.65 -19.04 19.92
CA ARG A 86 3.08 -20.38 19.48
C ARG A 86 2.31 -21.52 20.16
N ASN A 87 1.60 -21.21 21.23
CA ASN A 87 0.87 -22.16 22.05
C ASN A 87 -0.61 -21.82 22.17
N MET A 88 -1.41 -22.83 22.49
CA MET A 88 -2.87 -22.81 22.45
C MET A 88 -3.52 -21.97 23.56
N ASP A 89 -2.77 -21.67 24.61
CA ASP A 89 -3.19 -20.93 25.80
C ASP A 89 -2.83 -19.43 25.74
N CYS A 90 -2.28 -18.96 24.62
CA CYS A 90 -1.88 -17.56 24.43
C CYS A 90 -0.94 -17.00 25.52
N THR A 91 0.00 -17.82 26.01
CA THR A 91 0.98 -17.39 27.02
C THR A 91 2.38 -17.14 26.45
N ILE A 92 2.70 -17.68 25.27
CA ILE A 92 4.03 -17.52 24.66
C ILE A 92 3.92 -16.90 23.28
N GLU A 93 4.26 -15.62 23.20
CA GLU A 93 4.25 -14.84 21.97
C GLU A 93 5.19 -15.44 20.92
N TYR A 94 4.74 -15.40 19.66
CA TYR A 94 5.48 -15.89 18.51
C TYR A 94 6.56 -14.89 18.10
N PHE A 95 6.23 -13.60 18.12
CA PHE A 95 7.14 -12.50 17.85
C PHE A 95 7.62 -11.85 19.16
N SER A 96 8.86 -11.38 19.19
CA SER A 96 9.36 -10.59 20.33
C SER A 96 8.76 -9.18 20.37
N LYS A 97 8.25 -8.69 19.24
CA LYS A 97 7.54 -7.43 19.10
C LYS A 97 6.37 -7.67 18.16
N ASN A 98 5.15 -7.40 18.63
CA ASN A 98 3.95 -7.62 17.84
C ASN A 98 3.87 -6.62 16.68
N PRO A 99 3.70 -7.08 15.43
CA PRO A 99 3.55 -6.21 14.28
C PRO A 99 2.20 -5.48 14.33
N THR A 100 2.23 -4.22 13.90
CA THR A 100 1.08 -3.33 13.75
C THR A 100 0.45 -3.46 12.36
N TYR A 101 -0.71 -2.84 12.16
CA TYR A 101 -1.34 -2.74 10.85
C TYR A 101 -0.40 -2.17 9.78
N ASP A 102 0.35 -1.11 10.11
CA ASP A 102 1.29 -0.48 9.18
C ASP A 102 2.46 -1.40 8.82
N ASP A 103 2.90 -2.24 9.78
CA ASP A 103 3.90 -3.27 9.50
C ASP A 103 3.35 -4.25 8.46
N TYR A 104 2.14 -4.80 8.65
CA TYR A 104 1.50 -5.71 7.69
C TYR A 104 1.35 -5.09 6.30
N LYS A 105 0.91 -3.83 6.24
CA LYS A 105 0.74 -3.08 4.99
C LYS A 105 2.06 -2.94 4.23
N SER A 106 3.17 -2.74 4.95
CA SER A 106 4.49 -2.63 4.32
C SER A 106 4.95 -3.92 3.62
N PHE A 107 4.38 -5.08 4.00
CA PHE A 107 4.67 -6.37 3.37
C PHE A 107 3.75 -6.70 2.17
N ASP A 108 2.65 -5.98 1.99
CA ASP A 108 1.74 -6.13 0.85
C ASP A 108 2.26 -5.34 -0.36
N THR A 109 3.20 -5.93 -1.10
CA THR A 109 3.86 -5.25 -2.23
C THR A 109 2.98 -5.15 -3.47
N ASN A 110 2.04 -6.09 -3.64
CA ASN A 110 1.12 -6.13 -4.77
C ASN A 110 -0.22 -5.42 -4.52
N GLN A 111 -0.45 -4.91 -3.30
CA GLN A 111 -1.64 -4.16 -2.89
C GLN A 111 -2.95 -4.97 -2.99
N ASN A 112 -2.88 -6.29 -2.75
CA ASN A 112 -4.06 -7.17 -2.77
C ASN A 112 -4.66 -7.39 -1.37
N CYS A 113 -4.08 -6.78 -0.33
CA CYS A 113 -4.48 -6.89 1.07
C CYS A 113 -4.37 -8.29 1.65
N ILE A 114 -3.50 -9.15 1.11
CA ILE A 114 -3.30 -10.53 1.55
C ILE A 114 -1.81 -10.79 1.74
N ILE A 115 -1.44 -11.09 2.98
CA ILE A 115 -0.07 -11.50 3.32
C ILE A 115 -0.09 -12.87 4.00
N ARG A 116 1.09 -13.49 4.09
CA ARG A 116 1.30 -14.75 4.80
C ARG A 116 2.38 -14.59 5.86
N ILE A 117 2.19 -15.27 6.98
CA ILE A 117 3.26 -15.44 7.98
C ILE A 117 4.06 -16.71 7.64
N LEU A 118 5.38 -16.59 7.69
CA LEU A 118 6.36 -17.61 7.33
C LEU A 118 7.02 -18.23 8.56
N PHE A 119 7.58 -19.44 8.40
CA PHE A 119 8.18 -20.22 9.48
C PHE A 119 9.36 -19.53 10.19
N ASP A 120 10.07 -18.66 9.47
CA ASP A 120 11.20 -17.86 9.99
C ASP A 120 10.76 -16.62 10.76
N ARG A 121 9.48 -16.50 11.11
CA ARG A 121 8.87 -15.34 11.78
C ARG A 121 9.00 -14.08 10.95
N THR A 122 8.78 -14.20 9.65
CA THR A 122 8.65 -13.07 8.73
C THR A 122 7.27 -13.06 8.07
N PHE A 123 6.96 -11.98 7.37
CA PHE A 123 5.80 -11.88 6.50
C PHE A 123 6.26 -11.89 5.05
N GLY A 124 5.42 -12.46 4.19
CA GLY A 124 5.58 -12.37 2.76
C GLY A 124 4.28 -11.98 2.10
N ASP A 125 4.40 -11.30 0.97
CA ASP A 125 3.29 -11.09 0.05
C ASP A 125 2.82 -12.44 -0.52
N LEU A 126 1.53 -12.51 -0.84
CA LEU A 126 0.90 -13.69 -1.46
C LEU A 126 0.64 -13.46 -2.95
#